data_AF-A0A6N8IZY2-F1
#
_entry.id   AF-A0A6N8IZY2-F1
#
_cell.length_a   1.000
_cell.length_b   1.000
_cell.length_c   1.000
_cell.angle_alpha   90.00
_cell.angle_beta   90.00
_cell.angle_gamma   90.00
#
_symmetry.space_group_name_H-M   'P 1'
#
loop_
_entity.id
_entity.type
_entity.pdbx_description
1 polymer ?
#
loop_
_entity_poly.entity_id
_entity_poly.type
_entity_poly.pdbx_seq_one_letter_code
_entity_poly.pdbx_strand_id
1 'polypeptide(L)'
;MAADSPKPTPTPVPFAFPGDRATAPMALEENSPSAWQRFEDLLSHQEMQFDRTKQLTQPPQGDAFAPTQPMDASALPGVSRDRQPQRPITQDEVMVLARRNNRACPRPQPWMAFHQLLPSRVQQGRTVDAPLPLIAGAWNAASPMQKRLRLRDQIEWAERAGALIAVYDFLLALPEEEWFHFDD
;
A
#
# COMPACT_ATOMS: atom_id res chain seq x y z
N MET A 1 10.21 48.77 5.32
CA MET A 1 9.38 47.72 5.92
C MET A 1 9.63 46.43 5.17
N ALA A 2 10.39 45.51 5.77
CA ALA A 2 10.31 44.05 5.63
C ALA A 2 11.43 43.48 6.51
N ALA A 3 11.06 42.99 7.70
CA ALA A 3 11.97 42.38 8.65
C ALA A 3 12.19 40.92 8.22
N ASP A 4 13.44 40.58 7.90
CA ASP A 4 13.88 39.22 7.64
C ASP A 4 13.95 38.46 8.98
N SER A 5 13.15 37.40 9.10
CA SER A 5 13.05 36.61 10.33
C SER A 5 14.13 35.53 10.35
N PRO A 6 14.89 35.34 11.45
CA PRO A 6 15.89 34.29 11.51
C PRO A 6 15.26 32.90 11.62
N LYS A 7 15.75 31.95 10.81
CA LYS A 7 15.38 30.52 10.87
C LYS A 7 15.80 29.89 12.21
N PRO A 8 14.99 28.98 12.79
CA PRO A 8 15.30 28.32 14.04
C PRO A 8 16.47 27.32 13.87
N THR A 9 17.46 27.45 14.74
CA THR A 9 18.59 26.51 14.85
C THR A 9 18.12 25.20 15.48
N PRO A 10 18.35 24.03 14.85
CA PRO A 10 17.98 22.75 15.45
C PRO A 10 18.90 22.43 16.64
N THR A 11 18.29 22.06 17.76
CA THR A 11 18.97 21.65 18.99
C THR A 11 19.61 20.26 18.81
N PRO A 12 20.84 20.02 19.32
CA PRO A 12 21.45 18.70 19.23
C PRO A 12 20.73 17.72 20.18
N VAL A 13 20.25 16.62 19.61
CA VAL A 13 19.68 15.50 20.37
C VAL A 13 20.81 14.75 21.10
N PRO A 14 20.70 14.50 22.42
CA PRO A 14 21.83 14.03 23.24
C PRO A 14 22.13 12.52 23.14
N PHE A 15 21.41 11.76 22.31
CA PHE A 15 21.62 10.33 22.16
C PHE A 15 21.59 9.93 20.69
N ALA A 16 22.76 9.72 20.10
CA ALA A 16 22.92 9.13 18.77
C ALA A 16 23.42 7.69 18.94
N PHE A 17 22.65 6.72 18.48
CA PHE A 17 23.09 5.33 18.39
C PHE A 17 23.91 5.11 17.09
N PRO A 18 24.88 4.18 17.05
CA PRO A 18 25.55 3.83 15.81
C PRO A 18 24.51 3.35 14.77
N GLY A 19 24.35 4.09 13.67
CA GLY A 19 23.34 3.86 12.64
C GLY A 19 22.11 4.75 12.72
N ASP A 20 22.07 5.71 13.66
CA ASP A 20 20.99 6.68 13.75
C ASP A 20 21.02 7.66 12.57
N ARG A 21 19.84 7.97 12.02
CA ARG A 21 19.68 8.82 10.84
C ARG A 21 20.19 10.24 11.08
N ALA A 22 20.25 10.67 12.34
CA ALA A 22 20.81 11.94 12.77
C ALA A 22 22.33 12.08 12.54
N THR A 23 23.05 10.98 12.35
CA THR A 23 24.50 10.96 12.08
C THR A 23 24.81 10.82 10.58
N ALA A 24 23.79 10.61 9.74
CA ALA A 24 24.00 10.55 8.30
C ALA A 24 24.38 11.95 7.80
N PRO A 25 25.53 12.12 7.10
CA PRO A 25 25.87 13.40 6.51
C PRO A 25 24.77 13.81 5.54
N MET A 26 24.45 15.11 5.48
CA MET A 26 23.51 15.63 4.51
C MET A 26 23.98 15.24 3.09
N ALA A 27 23.09 14.61 2.32
CA ALA A 27 23.37 14.24 0.94
C ALA A 27 23.65 15.52 0.14
N LEU A 28 24.90 15.70 -0.28
CA LEU A 28 25.32 16.78 -1.16
C LEU A 28 25.13 16.29 -2.60
N GLU A 29 24.09 16.77 -3.28
CA GLU A 29 23.85 16.43 -4.69
C GLU A 29 24.83 17.23 -5.58
N GLU A 30 25.93 16.61 -5.98
CA GLU A 30 26.87 17.15 -6.97
C GLU A 30 26.67 16.46 -8.33
N ASN A 31 26.24 17.22 -9.34
CA ASN A 31 26.06 16.73 -10.72
C ASN A 31 27.32 16.89 -11.60
N SER A 32 28.51 16.90 -10.99
CA SER A 32 29.77 17.01 -11.73
C SER A 32 30.30 15.62 -12.13
N PRO A 33 31.08 15.51 -13.21
CA PRO A 33 31.74 14.25 -13.59
C PRO A 33 32.70 13.73 -12.51
N SER A 34 33.15 14.59 -11.58
CA SER A 34 33.96 14.18 -10.42
C SER A 34 33.17 13.42 -9.34
N ALA A 35 31.83 13.46 -9.35
CA ALA A 35 30.99 12.72 -8.41
C ALA A 35 31.02 11.20 -8.68
N TRP A 36 31.07 10.81 -9.96
CA TRP A 36 31.22 9.40 -10.36
C TRP A 36 32.55 8.81 -9.89
N GLN A 37 33.63 9.58 -9.99
CA GLN A 37 34.95 9.13 -9.57
C GLN A 37 35.04 8.94 -8.04
N ARG A 38 34.38 9.80 -7.26
CA ARG A 38 34.26 9.61 -5.79
C ARG A 38 33.44 8.38 -5.42
N PHE A 39 32.42 8.05 -6.21
CA PHE A 39 31.64 6.84 -6.02
C PHE A 39 32.48 5.57 -6.29
N GLU A 40 33.27 5.56 -7.35
CA GLU A 40 34.20 4.45 -7.65
C GLU A 40 35.27 4.28 -6.56
N ASP A 41 35.84 5.38 -6.03
CA ASP A 41 36.80 5.36 -4.93
C ASP A 41 36.19 4.77 -3.64
N LEU A 42 34.92 5.08 -3.36
CA LEU A 42 34.19 4.55 -2.20
C LEU A 42 33.88 3.06 -2.34
N LEU A 43 33.48 2.60 -3.52
CA LEU A 43 33.28 1.17 -3.80
C LEU A 43 34.58 0.39 -3.62
N SER A 44 35.68 0.91 -4.15
CA SER A 44 37.01 0.30 -4.04
C SER A 44 37.46 0.14 -2.58
N HIS A 45 37.18 1.14 -1.74
CA HIS A 45 37.43 1.06 -0.29
C HIS A 45 36.52 0.06 0.43
N GLN A 46 35.26 -0.05 0.00
CA GLN A 46 34.30 -0.96 0.62
C GLN A 46 34.58 -2.43 0.28
N GLU A 47 34.95 -2.74 -0.96
CA GLU A 47 35.31 -4.11 -1.36
C GLU A 47 36.56 -4.62 -0.62
N MET A 48 37.49 -3.75 -0.25
CA MET A 48 38.66 -4.14 0.56
C MET A 48 38.34 -4.42 2.03
N GLN A 49 37.23 -3.90 2.58
CA GLN A 49 36.88 -4.07 4.00
C GLN A 49 36.11 -5.36 4.31
N PHE A 50 35.49 -5.99 3.32
CA PHE A 50 34.80 -7.25 3.50
C PHE A 50 35.71 -8.41 3.15
N ASP A 51 36.57 -8.79 4.10
CA ASP A 51 37.25 -10.08 4.04
C ASP A 51 36.20 -11.18 3.84
N ARG A 52 36.34 -11.87 2.70
CA ARG A 52 35.51 -12.97 2.20
C ARG A 52 35.05 -13.84 3.36
N THR A 53 33.78 -13.71 3.71
CA THR A 53 33.13 -14.44 4.80
C THR A 53 33.54 -15.90 4.73
N LYS A 54 34.46 -16.32 5.60
CA LYS A 54 34.91 -17.72 5.64
C LYS A 54 33.67 -18.53 5.97
N GLN A 55 33.15 -19.30 5.01
CA GLN A 55 32.11 -20.28 5.27
C GLN A 55 32.64 -21.20 6.37
N LEU A 56 32.04 -21.16 7.56
CA LEU A 56 32.31 -22.13 8.61
C LEU A 56 31.88 -23.51 8.10
N THR A 57 32.82 -24.28 7.56
CA THR A 57 32.58 -25.64 7.03
C THR A 57 32.61 -26.70 8.12
N GLN A 58 32.45 -26.36 9.40
CA GLN A 58 32.45 -27.37 10.46
C GLN A 58 31.53 -27.00 11.62
N PRO A 59 30.49 -27.82 11.89
CA PRO A 59 29.73 -27.68 13.13
C PRO A 59 30.63 -28.09 14.31
N PRO A 60 30.51 -27.43 15.49
CA PRO A 60 31.19 -27.87 16.69
C PRO A 60 30.72 -29.29 17.04
N GLN A 61 31.66 -30.24 17.10
CA GLN A 61 31.42 -31.56 17.67
C GLN A 61 31.39 -31.42 19.19
N GLY A 62 30.22 -31.08 19.72
CA GLY A 62 29.99 -30.93 21.15
C GLY A 62 28.51 -30.66 21.38
N ASP A 63 27.83 -31.68 21.88
CA ASP A 63 26.40 -31.74 22.21
C ASP A 63 25.44 -31.48 21.04
N ALA A 64 24.83 -32.57 20.58
CA ALA A 64 23.75 -32.57 19.63
C ALA A 64 22.75 -31.47 19.98
N PHE A 65 22.51 -30.57 19.02
CA PHE A 65 21.43 -29.59 19.07
C PHE A 65 20.19 -30.27 19.68
N ALA A 66 19.72 -29.76 20.82
CA ALA A 66 18.51 -30.27 21.42
C ALA A 66 17.42 -30.27 20.34
N PRO A 67 16.71 -31.38 20.11
CA PRO A 67 15.65 -31.42 19.11
C PRO A 67 14.68 -30.27 19.44
N THR A 68 14.54 -29.34 18.50
CA THR A 68 13.61 -28.23 18.60
C THR A 68 12.23 -28.83 18.74
N GLN A 69 11.75 -28.92 19.98
CA GLN A 69 10.36 -29.26 20.22
C GLN A 69 9.54 -28.08 19.66
N PRO A 70 8.57 -28.33 18.78
CA PRO A 70 7.67 -27.27 18.36
C PRO A 70 6.98 -26.77 19.62
N MET A 71 7.21 -25.50 19.95
CA MET A 71 6.49 -24.84 21.03
C MET A 71 5.00 -24.94 20.68
N ASP A 72 4.23 -25.68 21.47
CA ASP A 72 2.78 -25.79 21.28
C ASP A 72 2.18 -24.41 21.51
N ALA A 73 1.84 -23.74 20.41
CA ALA A 73 1.26 -22.40 20.42
C ALA A 73 -0.08 -22.33 21.20
N SER A 74 -0.65 -23.49 21.54
CA SER A 74 -1.87 -23.63 22.32
C SER A 74 -1.63 -23.51 23.83
N ALA A 75 -0.39 -23.65 24.31
CA ALA A 75 -0.06 -23.69 25.72
C ALA A 75 0.28 -22.32 26.34
N LEU A 76 0.21 -21.23 25.57
CA LEU A 76 0.40 -19.87 26.09
C LEU A 76 -0.89 -19.38 26.77
N PRO A 77 -0.91 -19.21 28.11
CA PRO A 77 -2.05 -18.64 28.80
C PRO A 77 -2.15 -17.15 28.45
N GLY A 78 -3.19 -16.77 27.72
CA GLY A 78 -3.49 -15.38 27.38
C GLY A 78 -3.51 -15.05 25.89
N VAL A 79 -3.21 -16.00 25.00
CA VAL A 79 -3.49 -15.81 23.57
C VAL A 79 -4.93 -16.23 23.31
N SER A 80 -5.87 -15.44 23.80
CA SER A 80 -7.23 -15.48 23.27
C SER A 80 -7.12 -15.24 21.77
N ARG A 81 -7.33 -16.29 20.96
CA ARG A 81 -7.61 -16.16 19.51
C ARG A 81 -8.92 -15.40 19.24
N ASP A 82 -9.61 -14.99 20.30
CA ASP A 82 -10.77 -14.15 20.22
C ASP A 82 -10.41 -12.74 19.79
N ARG A 83 -10.79 -12.49 18.53
CA ARG A 83 -11.10 -11.19 17.98
C ARG A 83 -9.88 -10.30 17.75
N GLN A 84 -9.19 -10.56 16.65
CA GLN A 84 -8.57 -9.45 15.93
C GLN A 84 -9.62 -8.32 15.82
N PRO A 85 -9.29 -7.08 16.22
CA PRO A 85 -10.19 -5.96 15.99
C PRO A 85 -10.47 -5.93 14.50
N GLN A 86 -11.73 -6.13 14.12
CA GLN A 86 -12.18 -6.11 12.73
C GLN A 86 -11.67 -4.81 12.14
N ARG A 87 -10.67 -4.89 11.24
CA ARG A 87 -10.13 -3.70 10.61
C ARG A 87 -11.27 -3.05 9.85
N PRO A 88 -11.52 -1.75 10.02
CA PRO A 88 -12.53 -1.08 9.23
C PRO A 88 -12.12 -1.21 7.77
N ILE A 89 -13.02 -1.72 6.92
CA ILE A 89 -12.80 -1.83 5.49
C ILE A 89 -12.48 -0.42 4.96
N THR A 90 -11.33 -0.26 4.33
CA THR A 90 -10.90 1.03 3.74
C THR A 90 -11.14 1.06 2.25
N GLN A 91 -11.24 2.25 1.65
CA GLN A 91 -11.33 2.41 0.19
C GLN A 91 -10.22 1.63 -0.53
N ASP A 92 -8.99 1.67 -0.01
CA ASP A 92 -7.84 1.00 -0.60
C ASP A 92 -8.02 -0.51 -0.65
N GLU A 93 -8.59 -1.13 0.38
CA GLU A 93 -8.89 -2.57 0.39
C GLU A 93 -9.90 -2.95 -0.71
N VAL A 94 -10.95 -2.16 -0.88
CA VAL A 94 -11.94 -2.36 -1.97
C VAL A 94 -11.28 -2.18 -3.34
N MET A 95 -10.39 -1.18 -3.48
CA MET A 95 -9.66 -0.93 -4.72
C MET A 95 -8.67 -2.05 -5.06
N VAL A 96 -8.00 -2.64 -4.06
CA VAL A 96 -7.13 -3.80 -4.26
C VAL A 96 -7.95 -5.00 -4.74
N LEU A 97 -9.12 -5.23 -4.15
CA LEU A 97 -10.03 -6.29 -4.59
C LEU A 97 -10.48 -6.10 -6.04
N ALA A 98 -10.89 -4.87 -6.39
CA ALA A 98 -11.33 -4.54 -7.74
C ALA A 98 -10.23 -4.60 -8.81
N ARG A 99 -8.95 -4.60 -8.41
CA ARG A 99 -7.78 -4.70 -9.32
C ARG A 99 -7.19 -6.10 -9.40
N ARG A 100 -7.67 -7.05 -8.59
CA ARG A 100 -7.20 -8.43 -8.61
C ARG A 100 -7.36 -9.01 -10.02
N ASN A 101 -6.48 -9.91 -10.44
CA ASN A 101 -6.55 -10.59 -11.75
C ASN A 101 -6.63 -9.64 -12.97
N ASN A 102 -6.01 -8.46 -12.90
CA ASN A 102 -6.05 -7.46 -13.99
C ASN A 102 -7.47 -6.96 -14.34
N ARG A 103 -8.40 -7.02 -13.37
CA ARG A 103 -9.74 -6.47 -13.49
C ARG A 103 -9.69 -4.93 -13.64
N ALA A 104 -10.54 -4.40 -14.51
CA ALA A 104 -10.74 -2.98 -14.71
C ALA A 104 -11.99 -2.49 -13.99
N CYS A 105 -13.11 -3.20 -14.21
CA CYS A 105 -14.43 -2.84 -13.74
C CYS A 105 -15.43 -4.00 -13.90
N PRO A 106 -16.55 -4.02 -13.18
CA PRO A 106 -17.64 -4.95 -13.45
C PRO A 106 -18.24 -4.72 -14.84
N ARG A 107 -18.91 -5.73 -15.42
CA ARG A 107 -19.67 -5.61 -16.65
C ARG A 107 -20.85 -4.63 -16.49
N PRO A 108 -21.44 -4.11 -17.59
CA PRO A 108 -22.47 -3.08 -17.50
C PRO A 108 -23.69 -3.44 -16.65
N GLN A 109 -24.12 -4.71 -16.69
CA GLN A 109 -25.28 -5.19 -15.92
C GLN A 109 -25.02 -5.19 -14.40
N PRO A 110 -23.98 -5.87 -13.87
CA PRO A 110 -23.66 -5.79 -12.44
C PRO A 110 -23.20 -4.40 -12.01
N TRP A 111 -22.59 -3.61 -12.90
CA TRP A 111 -22.25 -2.22 -12.57
C TRP A 111 -23.50 -1.35 -12.37
N MET A 112 -24.58 -1.59 -13.09
CA MET A 112 -25.84 -0.89 -12.82
C MET A 112 -26.44 -1.27 -11.45
N ALA A 113 -26.37 -2.55 -11.07
CA ALA A 113 -26.79 -3.01 -9.74
C ALA A 113 -25.92 -2.39 -8.64
N PHE A 114 -24.60 -2.32 -8.86
CA PHE A 114 -23.67 -1.63 -7.99
C PHE A 114 -24.06 -0.17 -7.74
N HIS A 115 -24.42 0.56 -8.80
CA HIS A 115 -24.84 1.96 -8.66
C HIS A 115 -26.13 2.11 -7.85
N GLN A 116 -27.07 1.16 -7.96
CA GLN A 116 -28.32 1.20 -7.18
C GLN A 116 -28.08 0.99 -5.67
N LEU A 117 -26.96 0.38 -5.28
CA LEU A 117 -26.58 0.24 -3.87
C LEU A 117 -26.05 1.54 -3.26
N LEU A 118 -25.70 2.53 -4.10
CA LEU A 118 -25.14 3.80 -3.63
C LEU A 118 -26.26 4.76 -3.22
N PRO A 119 -26.33 5.19 -1.95
CA PRO A 119 -27.36 6.13 -1.52
C PRO A 119 -27.06 7.55 -2.06
N SER A 120 -28.11 8.26 -2.44
CA SER A 120 -28.07 9.71 -2.69
C SER A 120 -27.74 10.44 -1.38
N ARG A 121 -26.99 11.56 -1.48
CA ARG A 121 -26.50 12.27 -0.30
C ARG A 121 -26.91 13.72 -0.34
N VAL A 122 -27.23 14.29 0.81
CA VAL A 122 -27.50 15.74 0.90
C VAL A 122 -26.19 16.44 1.28
N GLN A 123 -25.61 17.20 0.35
CA GLN A 123 -24.47 18.07 0.61
C GLN A 123 -24.93 19.53 0.50
N GLN A 124 -24.69 20.31 1.55
CA GLN A 124 -25.01 21.75 1.59
C GLN A 124 -26.47 22.07 1.22
N GLY A 125 -27.41 21.22 1.64
CA GLY A 125 -28.85 21.37 1.35
C GLY A 125 -29.27 20.98 -0.06
N ARG A 126 -28.38 20.42 -0.88
CA ARG A 126 -28.69 19.83 -2.19
C ARG A 126 -28.51 18.32 -2.17
N THR A 127 -29.46 17.59 -2.71
CA THR A 127 -29.28 16.16 -3.00
C THR A 127 -28.32 16.02 -4.16
N VAL A 128 -27.16 15.44 -3.89
CA VAL A 128 -26.14 15.06 -4.86
C VAL A 128 -26.22 13.56 -5.01
N ASP A 129 -26.43 13.12 -6.24
CA ASP A 129 -26.50 11.70 -6.58
C ASP A 129 -25.12 11.11 -6.83
N ALA A 130 -25.02 9.79 -6.73
CA ALA A 130 -23.81 9.06 -7.04
C ALA A 130 -23.40 9.26 -8.52
N PRO A 131 -22.09 9.16 -8.84
CA PRO A 131 -21.64 9.27 -10.22
C PRO A 131 -22.24 8.13 -11.06
N LEU A 132 -22.94 8.47 -12.14
CA LEU A 132 -23.62 7.48 -12.98
C LEU A 132 -22.61 6.49 -13.58
N PRO A 133 -22.95 5.18 -13.62
CA PRO A 133 -22.13 4.19 -14.28
C PRO A 133 -22.12 4.47 -15.79
N LEU A 134 -21.02 4.13 -16.44
CA LEU A 134 -20.98 4.10 -17.90
C LEU A 134 -21.78 2.88 -18.34
N ILE A 135 -22.95 3.10 -18.95
CA ILE A 135 -23.80 2.01 -19.46
C ILE A 135 -23.97 2.14 -20.98
N ALA A 136 -24.14 0.99 -21.64
CA ALA A 136 -24.41 0.86 -23.07
C ALA A 136 -23.40 1.58 -23.98
N GLY A 137 -23.81 2.56 -24.79
CA GLY A 137 -22.94 3.19 -25.79
C GLY A 137 -21.71 3.89 -25.18
N ALA A 138 -21.85 4.48 -23.99
CA ALA A 138 -20.74 5.11 -23.29
C ALA A 138 -19.73 4.10 -22.73
N TRP A 139 -20.16 2.84 -22.50
CA TRP A 139 -19.28 1.74 -22.10
C TRP A 139 -18.27 1.40 -23.18
N ASN A 140 -18.77 1.21 -24.40
CA ASN A 140 -17.97 0.74 -25.52
C ASN A 140 -17.04 1.84 -26.04
N ALA A 141 -17.41 3.11 -25.88
CA ALA A 141 -16.59 4.26 -26.27
C ALA A 141 -15.48 4.60 -25.26
N ALA A 142 -15.62 4.20 -23.99
CA ALA A 142 -14.68 4.54 -22.94
C ALA A 142 -13.48 3.58 -22.92
N SER A 143 -12.29 4.12 -22.67
CA SER A 143 -11.09 3.29 -22.51
C SER A 143 -11.15 2.47 -21.21
N PRO A 144 -10.47 1.31 -21.11
CA PRO A 144 -10.39 0.51 -19.89
C PRO A 144 -9.95 1.33 -18.65
N MET A 145 -9.05 2.30 -18.86
CA MET A 145 -8.58 3.20 -17.81
C MET A 145 -9.67 4.17 -17.33
N GLN A 146 -10.49 4.71 -18.25
CA GLN A 146 -11.62 5.57 -17.89
C GLN A 146 -12.67 4.80 -17.10
N LYS A 147 -12.95 3.54 -17.48
CA LYS A 147 -13.87 2.66 -16.75
C LYS A 147 -13.37 2.43 -15.32
N ARG A 148 -12.09 2.11 -15.14
CA ARG A 148 -11.47 1.96 -13.81
C ARG A 148 -11.56 3.24 -12.98
N LEU A 149 -11.33 4.40 -13.58
CA LEU A 149 -11.42 5.69 -12.88
C LEU A 149 -12.84 5.95 -12.38
N ARG A 150 -13.86 5.67 -13.20
CA ARG A 150 -15.26 5.80 -12.80
C ARG A 150 -15.64 4.86 -11.65
N LEU A 151 -15.15 3.62 -11.66
CA LEU A 151 -15.36 2.71 -10.54
C LEU A 151 -14.73 3.27 -9.25
N ARG A 152 -13.52 3.82 -9.33
CA ARG A 152 -12.84 4.45 -8.18
C ARG A 152 -13.67 5.60 -7.62
N ASP A 153 -14.18 6.50 -8.47
CA ASP A 153 -15.00 7.64 -8.04
C ASP A 153 -16.25 7.18 -7.28
N GLN A 154 -16.87 6.08 -7.73
CA GLN A 154 -18.04 5.52 -7.06
C GLN A 154 -17.70 4.82 -5.74
N ILE A 155 -16.54 4.16 -5.63
CA ILE A 155 -16.07 3.59 -4.36
C ILE A 155 -15.76 4.72 -3.37
N GLU A 156 -15.15 5.81 -3.83
CA GLU A 156 -14.94 7.00 -2.99
C GLU A 156 -16.27 7.61 -2.54
N TRP A 157 -17.25 7.65 -3.43
CA TRP A 157 -18.62 8.04 -3.06
C TRP A 157 -19.19 7.13 -1.97
N ALA A 158 -19.04 5.82 -2.12
CA ALA A 158 -19.51 4.81 -1.16
C ALA A 158 -18.84 4.93 0.22
N GLU A 159 -17.53 5.17 0.24
CA GLU A 159 -16.77 5.42 1.47
C GLU A 159 -17.31 6.65 2.18
N ARG A 160 -17.39 7.77 1.46
CA ARG A 160 -17.98 8.99 2.02
C ARG A 160 -19.38 8.67 2.53
N ALA A 161 -20.20 7.91 1.77
CA ALA A 161 -21.56 7.43 2.06
C ALA A 161 -21.72 6.55 3.30
N GLY A 162 -20.66 5.92 3.78
CA GLY A 162 -20.76 4.84 4.76
C GLY A 162 -21.39 3.57 4.18
N ALA A 163 -21.51 3.46 2.85
CA ALA A 163 -22.02 2.29 2.14
C ALA A 163 -20.90 1.34 1.66
N LEU A 164 -19.68 1.57 2.11
CA LEU A 164 -18.48 0.86 1.66
C LEU A 164 -18.54 -0.65 1.94
N ILE A 165 -19.13 -1.05 3.06
CA ILE A 165 -19.27 -2.46 3.45
C ILE A 165 -20.17 -3.21 2.44
N ALA A 166 -21.35 -2.64 2.14
CA ALA A 166 -22.27 -3.22 1.16
C ALA A 166 -21.64 -3.31 -0.25
N VAL A 167 -20.86 -2.29 -0.62
CA VAL A 167 -20.06 -2.27 -1.85
C VAL A 167 -19.01 -3.37 -1.87
N TYR A 168 -18.27 -3.54 -0.78
CA TYR A 168 -17.25 -4.57 -0.66
C TYR A 168 -17.84 -5.98 -0.76
N ASP A 169 -18.93 -6.25 -0.05
CA ASP A 169 -19.64 -7.52 -0.09
C ASP A 169 -20.19 -7.83 -1.49
N PHE A 170 -20.72 -6.81 -2.18
CA PHE A 170 -21.18 -6.95 -3.56
C PHE A 170 -20.04 -7.32 -4.52
N LEU A 171 -18.88 -6.65 -4.43
CA LEU A 171 -17.74 -6.94 -5.29
C LEU A 171 -17.08 -8.30 -4.96
N LEU A 172 -17.17 -8.75 -3.71
CA LEU A 172 -16.75 -10.11 -3.31
C LEU A 172 -17.66 -11.19 -3.91
N ALA A 173 -18.97 -10.94 -3.95
CA ALA A 173 -19.95 -11.89 -4.46
C ALA A 173 -19.92 -12.02 -6.00
N LEU A 174 -19.30 -11.06 -6.70
CA LEU A 174 -19.26 -11.06 -8.15
C LEU A 174 -18.31 -12.13 -8.72
N PRO A 175 -18.79 -13.00 -9.63
CA PRO A 175 -17.95 -14.00 -10.28
C PRO A 175 -17.02 -13.34 -11.31
N GLU A 176 -15.90 -13.98 -11.66
CA GLU A 176 -14.84 -13.39 -12.52
C GLU A 176 -15.36 -13.05 -13.93
N GLU A 177 -16.32 -13.83 -14.44
CA GLU A 177 -16.93 -13.67 -15.77
C GLU A 177 -17.72 -12.37 -15.90
N GLU A 178 -18.17 -11.84 -14.75
CA GLU A 178 -18.88 -10.57 -14.66
C GLU A 178 -17.94 -9.38 -14.52
N TRP A 179 -16.62 -9.59 -14.56
CA TRP A 179 -15.63 -8.52 -14.66
C TRP A 179 -15.19 -8.29 -16.10
N PHE A 180 -14.74 -7.07 -16.35
CA PHE A 180 -14.05 -6.66 -17.57
C PHE A 180 -12.56 -6.52 -17.24
N HIS A 181 -11.72 -7.14 -18.06
CA HIS A 181 -10.27 -7.17 -17.91
C HIS A 181 -9.62 -6.18 -18.87
N PHE A 182 -8.38 -5.78 -18.59
CA PHE A 182 -7.65 -4.88 -19.52
C PHE A 182 -7.28 -5.53 -20.85
N ASP A 183 -7.30 -6.87 -20.91
CA ASP A 183 -6.87 -7.66 -22.06
C ASP A 183 -8.02 -8.03 -23.03
N ASP A 184 -9.25 -7.53 -22.78
CA ASP A 184 -10.48 -7.75 -23.57
C ASP A 184 -10.84 -6.54 -24.46
#